data_AF-A0A950RHQ0-F1
#
_entry.id   AF-A0A950RHQ0-F1
#
_cell.length_a   1.000
_cell.length_b   1.000
_cell.length_c   1.000
_cell.angle_alpha   90.00
_cell.angle_beta   90.00
_cell.angle_gamma   90.00
#
_symmetry.space_group_name_H-M   'P 1'
#
loop_
_entity.id
_entity.type
_entity.pdbx_description
1 polymer ?
#
loop_
_entity_poly.entity_id
_entity_poly.type
_entity_poly.pdbx_seq_one_letter_code
_entity_poly.pdbx_strand_id
1 'polypeptide(L)'
;MNALNNPEVGKYLNEYFVSSFQKVATFRIVNGQKQGGNVAAYFCAPDGRVLHVVAGPVDAATMLREAHWVVESTQKAMEESKGDGAKFKALFRQWHADRLRQEYGLVVQPVTYDPPAPQDENSALTYRDPSGRPLAPVLPPVPVDGPDVHFELRQEAAARALGAAPLQDRLGRRWVLGNQGRVEMLMAAHCLAKIETLYGSVFENILGEKVSTRPVEIATPFPWVRPEQALR
;
A
#
# COMPACT_ATOMS: atom_id res chain seq x y z
N MET A 1 2.12 15.05 -15.60
CA MET A 1 0.67 15.28 -15.38
C MET A 1 0.25 14.35 -14.25
N ASN A 2 -0.45 14.83 -13.21
CA ASN A 2 -0.84 14.00 -12.05
C ASN A 2 -1.89 12.96 -12.48
N ALA A 3 -1.72 11.69 -12.11
CA ALA A 3 -2.63 10.60 -12.46
C ALA A 3 -4.10 10.90 -12.11
N LEU A 4 -4.33 11.50 -10.94
CA LEU A 4 -5.69 11.78 -10.44
C LEU A 4 -6.40 12.94 -11.16
N ASN A 5 -5.70 13.70 -11.99
CA ASN A 5 -6.32 14.74 -12.83
C ASN A 5 -6.81 14.18 -14.18
N ASN A 6 -6.54 12.91 -14.49
CA ASN A 6 -7.01 12.29 -15.72
C ASN A 6 -8.48 11.86 -15.58
N PRO A 7 -9.38 12.24 -16.51
CA PRO A 7 -10.81 11.96 -16.39
C PRO A 7 -11.15 10.48 -16.52
N GLU A 8 -10.36 9.69 -17.24
CA GLU A 8 -10.55 8.23 -17.38
C GLU A 8 -10.24 7.53 -16.06
N VAL A 9 -9.14 7.92 -15.41
CA VAL A 9 -8.80 7.44 -14.05
C VAL A 9 -9.92 7.80 -13.07
N GLY A 10 -10.39 9.05 -13.09
CA GLY A 10 -11.48 9.50 -12.22
C GLY A 10 -12.78 8.72 -12.46
N LYS A 11 -13.16 8.52 -13.72
CA LYS A 11 -14.35 7.74 -14.09
C LYS A 11 -14.25 6.30 -13.58
N TYR A 12 -13.13 5.62 -13.85
CA TYR A 12 -12.94 4.23 -13.44
C TYR A 12 -12.91 4.09 -11.91
N LEU A 13 -12.20 4.99 -11.21
CA LEU A 13 -12.15 4.95 -9.75
C LEU A 13 -13.53 5.17 -9.12
N ASN A 14 -14.34 6.09 -9.66
CA ASN A 14 -15.70 6.32 -9.16
C ASN A 14 -16.66 5.16 -9.41
N GLU A 15 -16.43 4.37 -10.46
CA GLU A 15 -17.27 3.22 -10.81
C GLU A 15 -17.03 2.03 -9.88
N TYR A 16 -15.76 1.77 -9.52
CA TYR A 16 -15.37 0.55 -8.80
C TYR A 16 -14.92 0.77 -7.35
N PHE A 17 -14.62 2.00 -6.95
CA PHE A 17 -14.02 2.29 -5.65
C PHE A 17 -14.68 3.46 -4.92
N VAL A 18 -14.69 3.38 -3.59
CA VAL A 18 -14.95 4.53 -2.73
C VAL A 18 -13.61 5.14 -2.33
N SER A 19 -13.28 6.29 -2.90
CA SER A 19 -12.00 6.95 -2.67
C SER A 19 -12.04 7.83 -1.43
N SER A 20 -11.06 7.65 -0.54
CA SER A 20 -10.79 8.56 0.58
C SER A 20 -9.31 8.94 0.57
N PHE A 21 -8.98 10.06 1.22
CA PHE A 21 -7.59 10.49 1.35
C PHE A 21 -7.30 10.91 2.79
N GLN A 22 -6.09 10.62 3.24
CA GLN A 22 -5.58 11.08 4.52
C GLN A 22 -4.24 11.75 4.29
N LYS A 23 -4.10 12.98 4.77
CA LYS A 23 -2.79 13.64 4.81
C LYS A 23 -2.03 13.11 6.01
N VAL A 24 -0.89 12.47 5.77
CA VAL A 24 -0.16 11.72 6.81
C VAL A 24 1.20 12.29 7.18
N ALA A 25 1.71 13.27 6.42
CA ALA A 25 2.94 13.98 6.74
C ALA A 25 2.88 15.44 6.25
N THR A 26 3.70 16.28 6.85
CA THR A 26 3.95 17.65 6.38
C THR A 26 5.16 17.64 5.45
N PHE A 27 5.00 18.21 4.25
CA PHE A 27 6.15 18.51 3.40
C PHE A 27 6.77 19.82 3.88
N ARG A 28 8.08 19.97 3.67
CA ARG A 28 8.79 21.23 3.87
C ARG A 28 9.30 21.74 2.53
N ILE A 29 9.41 23.06 2.38
CA ILE A 29 10.13 23.64 1.25
C ILE A 29 11.48 24.10 1.80
N VAL A 30 12.56 23.47 1.35
CA VAL A 30 13.93 23.83 1.73
C VAL A 30 14.61 24.34 0.48
N ASN A 31 15.09 25.59 0.50
CA ASN A 31 15.74 26.25 -0.65
C ASN A 31 14.89 26.24 -1.94
N GLY A 32 13.57 26.43 -1.81
CA GLY A 32 12.64 26.42 -2.96
C GLY A 32 12.30 25.02 -3.49
N GLN A 33 12.86 23.95 -2.92
CA GLN A 33 12.53 22.57 -3.29
C GLN A 33 11.62 21.94 -2.24
N LYS A 34 10.52 21.33 -2.71
CA LYS A 34 9.62 20.53 -1.87
C LYS A 34 10.34 19.25 -1.44
N GLN A 35 10.56 19.10 -0.14
CA GLN A 35 11.05 17.89 0.49
C GLN A 35 9.90 17.21 1.24
N GLY A 36 9.61 15.96 0.86
CA GLY A 36 8.52 15.14 1.39
C GLY A 36 7.17 15.33 0.68
N GLY A 37 6.16 14.65 1.19
CA GLY A 37 4.82 14.62 0.60
C GLY A 37 4.70 13.54 -0.47
N ASN A 38 5.34 12.40 -0.23
CA ASN A 38 5.05 11.18 -0.96
C ASN A 38 3.59 10.80 -0.77
N VAL A 39 3.10 10.04 -1.74
CA VAL A 39 1.73 9.55 -1.78
C VAL A 39 1.81 8.04 -1.92
N ALA A 40 0.89 7.35 -1.27
CA ALA A 40 0.62 5.95 -1.54
C ALA A 40 -0.89 5.79 -1.73
N ALA A 41 -1.31 5.02 -2.72
CA ALA A 41 -2.70 4.60 -2.86
C ALA A 41 -2.82 3.15 -2.36
N TYR A 42 -3.74 2.91 -1.44
CA TYR A 42 -4.05 1.57 -0.94
C TYR A 42 -5.40 1.15 -1.50
N PHE A 43 -5.42 0.00 -2.16
CA PHE A 43 -6.66 -0.65 -2.57
C PHE A 43 -7.06 -1.63 -1.48
N CYS A 44 -8.21 -1.40 -0.85
CA CYS A 44 -8.63 -2.14 0.33
C CYS A 44 -9.98 -2.82 0.11
N ALA A 45 -10.15 -3.97 0.77
CA ALA A 45 -11.48 -4.51 1.05
C ALA A 45 -12.24 -3.59 2.02
N PRO A 46 -13.59 -3.70 2.12
CA PRO A 46 -14.39 -2.83 2.98
C PRO A 46 -14.01 -2.83 4.46
N ASP A 47 -13.33 -3.88 4.93
CA ASP A 47 -12.86 -4.02 6.31
C ASP A 47 -11.42 -3.53 6.52
N GLY A 48 -10.82 -2.83 5.54
CA GLY A 48 -9.48 -2.24 5.65
C GLY A 48 -8.33 -3.22 5.44
N ARG A 49 -8.60 -4.45 4.98
CA ARG A 49 -7.55 -5.36 4.50
C ARG A 49 -7.05 -4.92 3.13
N VAL A 50 -5.74 -4.83 2.97
CA VAL A 50 -5.12 -4.31 1.74
C VAL A 50 -5.03 -5.40 0.69
N LEU A 51 -5.55 -5.11 -0.50
CA LEU A 51 -5.48 -5.95 -1.71
C LEU A 51 -4.28 -5.59 -2.57
N HIS A 52 -3.93 -4.30 -2.66
CA HIS A 52 -2.78 -3.80 -3.43
C HIS A 52 -2.36 -2.41 -2.96
N VAL A 53 -1.14 -2.00 -3.29
CA VAL A 53 -0.60 -0.67 -2.99
C VAL A 53 0.10 -0.09 -4.21
N VAL A 54 -0.01 1.22 -4.41
CA VAL A 54 0.80 1.97 -5.36
C VAL A 54 1.65 2.94 -4.56
N ALA A 55 2.96 2.65 -4.46
CA ALA A 55 3.88 3.44 -3.65
C ALA A 55 4.58 4.54 -4.48
N GLY A 56 4.22 5.79 -4.21
CA GLY A 56 4.81 6.97 -4.82
C GLY A 56 3.95 7.56 -5.96
N PRO A 57 4.40 8.68 -6.54
CA PRO A 57 3.72 9.28 -7.68
C PRO A 57 3.83 8.37 -8.91
N VAL A 58 2.71 8.17 -9.61
CA VAL A 58 2.62 7.44 -10.87
C VAL A 58 1.90 8.29 -11.92
N ASP A 59 2.04 7.93 -13.20
CA ASP A 59 1.23 8.50 -14.28
C ASP A 59 -0.17 7.87 -14.35
N ALA A 60 -1.04 8.48 -15.15
CA ALA A 60 -2.43 8.05 -15.28
C ALA A 60 -2.57 6.62 -15.83
N ALA A 61 -1.75 6.26 -16.83
CA ALA A 61 -1.78 4.94 -17.44
C ALA A 61 -1.40 3.85 -16.45
N THR A 62 -0.37 4.10 -15.63
CA THR A 62 0.05 3.22 -14.54
C THR A 62 -1.06 3.10 -13.50
N MET A 63 -1.60 4.21 -12.99
CA MET A 63 -2.69 4.16 -11.99
C MET A 63 -3.89 3.36 -12.49
N LEU A 64 -4.30 3.58 -13.74
CA LEU A 64 -5.43 2.87 -14.35
C LEU A 64 -5.14 1.37 -14.48
N ARG A 65 -3.94 1.00 -14.96
CA ARG A 65 -3.52 -0.40 -15.05
C ARG A 65 -3.55 -1.09 -13.69
N GLU A 66 -3.02 -0.45 -12.65
CA GLU A 66 -3.03 -1.01 -11.29
C GLU A 66 -4.46 -1.14 -10.74
N ALA A 67 -5.33 -0.16 -10.99
CA ALA A 67 -6.73 -0.23 -10.58
C ALA A 67 -7.51 -1.34 -11.31
N HIS A 68 -7.28 -1.52 -12.62
CA HIS A 68 -7.85 -2.64 -13.39
C HIS A 68 -7.40 -3.98 -12.81
N TRP A 69 -6.10 -4.13 -12.59
CA TRP A 69 -5.54 -5.36 -12.05
C TRP A 69 -6.20 -5.74 -10.71
N VAL A 70 -6.44 -4.78 -9.82
CA VAL A 70 -7.13 -5.04 -8.53
C VAL A 70 -8.55 -5.51 -8.75
N VAL A 71 -9.34 -4.85 -9.59
CA VAL A 71 -10.74 -5.22 -9.85
C VAL A 71 -10.83 -6.61 -10.47
N GLU A 72 -10.06 -6.85 -11.53
CA GLU A 72 -10.05 -8.12 -12.26
C GLU A 72 -9.58 -9.28 -11.38
N SER A 73 -8.49 -9.06 -10.63
CA SER A 73 -7.99 -10.06 -9.68
C SER A 73 -9.01 -10.34 -8.58
N THR A 74 -9.67 -9.31 -8.03
CA THR A 74 -10.70 -9.50 -7.01
C THR A 74 -11.86 -10.35 -7.53
N GLN A 75 -12.38 -10.04 -8.71
CA GLN A 75 -13.46 -10.80 -9.35
C GLN A 75 -13.07 -12.26 -9.57
N LYS A 76 -11.89 -12.48 -10.15
CA LYS A 76 -11.35 -13.82 -10.39
C LYS A 76 -11.14 -14.60 -9.09
N ALA A 77 -10.62 -13.95 -8.05
CA ALA A 77 -10.39 -14.59 -6.76
C ALA A 77 -11.71 -14.94 -6.08
N MET A 78 -12.75 -14.11 -6.21
CA MET A 78 -14.09 -14.43 -5.67
C MET A 78 -14.66 -15.69 -6.35
N GLU A 79 -14.54 -15.79 -7.66
CA GLU A 79 -14.98 -16.96 -8.43
C GLU A 79 -14.20 -18.23 -8.05
N GLU A 80 -12.87 -18.15 -8.04
CA GLU A 80 -12.01 -19.31 -7.77
C GLU A 80 -12.05 -19.76 -6.30
N SER A 81 -12.19 -18.81 -5.36
CA SER A 81 -12.24 -19.12 -3.93
C SER A 81 -13.57 -19.69 -3.48
N LYS A 82 -14.67 -19.43 -4.20
CA LYS A 82 -16.02 -19.88 -3.84
C LYS A 82 -16.41 -19.55 -2.38
N GLY A 83 -15.96 -18.39 -1.89
CA GLY A 83 -16.19 -17.92 -0.52
C GLY A 83 -15.17 -18.37 0.52
N ASP A 84 -14.17 -19.18 0.14
CA ASP A 84 -13.07 -19.54 1.03
C ASP A 84 -12.06 -18.38 1.15
N GLY A 85 -12.08 -17.70 2.30
CA GLY A 85 -11.19 -16.57 2.57
C GLY A 85 -9.70 -16.94 2.59
N ALA A 86 -9.33 -18.16 3.00
CA ALA A 86 -7.94 -18.59 2.99
C ALA A 86 -7.45 -18.82 1.56
N LYS A 87 -8.29 -19.44 0.72
CA LYS A 87 -7.99 -19.60 -0.71
C LYS A 87 -7.93 -18.25 -1.44
N PHE A 88 -8.86 -17.34 -1.18
CA PHE A 88 -8.84 -15.98 -1.72
C PHE A 88 -7.52 -15.27 -1.41
N LYS A 89 -7.05 -15.40 -0.17
CA LYS A 89 -5.78 -14.84 0.29
C LYS A 89 -4.56 -15.46 -0.37
N ALA A 90 -4.54 -16.79 -0.49
CA ALA A 90 -3.46 -17.50 -1.16
C ALA A 90 -3.35 -17.11 -2.64
N LEU A 91 -4.49 -16.94 -3.34
CA LEU A 91 -4.52 -16.49 -4.73
C LEU A 91 -3.90 -15.11 -4.92
N PHE A 92 -4.30 -14.12 -4.11
CA PHE A 92 -3.74 -12.77 -4.19
C PHE A 92 -2.23 -12.75 -3.95
N ARG A 93 -1.76 -13.46 -2.93
CA ARG A 93 -0.32 -13.56 -2.63
C ARG A 93 0.45 -14.23 -3.77
N GLN A 94 -0.13 -15.29 -4.36
CA GLN A 94 0.43 -15.94 -5.54
C GLN A 94 0.52 -14.98 -6.73
N TRP A 95 -0.51 -14.19 -7.00
CA TRP A 95 -0.50 -13.28 -8.14
C TRP A 95 0.47 -12.11 -7.96
N HIS A 96 0.65 -11.58 -6.75
CA HIS A 96 1.73 -10.63 -6.46
C HIS A 96 3.12 -11.25 -6.71
N ALA A 97 3.33 -12.49 -6.25
CA ALA A 97 4.57 -13.23 -6.54
C ALA A 97 4.77 -13.46 -8.06
N ASP A 98 3.70 -13.72 -8.80
CA ASP A 98 3.74 -13.89 -10.25
C ASP A 98 4.03 -12.58 -10.98
N ARG A 99 3.46 -11.45 -10.55
CA ARG A 99 3.81 -10.12 -11.08
C ARG A 99 5.28 -9.79 -10.85
N LEU A 100 5.77 -10.05 -9.64
CA LEU A 100 7.16 -9.86 -9.27
C LEU A 100 8.10 -10.69 -10.17
N ARG A 101 7.70 -11.93 -10.50
CA ARG A 101 8.42 -12.80 -11.45
C ARG A 101 8.37 -12.22 -12.86
N GLN A 102 7.19 -11.84 -13.35
CA GLN A 102 6.99 -11.41 -14.74
C GLN A 102 7.65 -10.05 -15.04
N GLU A 103 7.46 -9.08 -14.15
CA GLU A 103 7.90 -7.70 -14.33
C GLU A 103 9.37 -7.50 -13.92
N TYR A 104 9.84 -8.20 -12.88
CA TYR A 104 11.18 -7.98 -12.29
C TYR A 104 12.10 -9.21 -12.33
N GLY A 105 11.64 -10.36 -12.84
CA GLY A 105 12.43 -11.60 -12.88
C GLY A 105 12.68 -12.24 -11.52
N LEU A 106 11.89 -11.87 -10.51
CA LEU A 106 12.14 -12.24 -9.12
C LEU A 106 11.09 -13.26 -8.65
N VAL A 107 11.53 -14.45 -8.25
CA VAL A 107 10.65 -15.52 -7.76
C VAL A 107 10.59 -15.47 -6.23
N VAL A 108 9.43 -15.07 -5.71
CA VAL A 108 9.09 -15.21 -4.28
C VAL A 108 8.19 -16.43 -4.11
N GLN A 109 8.39 -17.20 -3.04
CA GLN A 109 7.37 -18.13 -2.57
C GLN A 109 6.31 -17.35 -1.78
N PRO A 110 5.04 -17.31 -2.20
CA PRO A 110 4.02 -16.60 -1.45
C PRO A 110 3.75 -17.29 -0.10
N VAL A 111 3.44 -16.49 0.91
CA VAL A 111 3.00 -17.06 2.20
C VAL A 111 1.57 -17.56 2.03
N THR A 112 1.32 -18.86 2.09
CA THR A 112 -0.05 -19.39 1.92
C THR A 112 -0.80 -19.56 3.24
N TYR A 113 -0.09 -19.52 4.37
CA TYR A 113 -0.66 -19.72 5.70
C TYR A 113 -0.20 -18.61 6.65
N ASP A 114 -1.17 -17.95 7.30
CA ASP A 114 -0.90 -17.09 8.43
C ASP A 114 -1.36 -17.80 9.71
N PRO A 115 -0.50 -17.92 10.74
CA PRO A 115 -1.01 -18.25 12.05
C PRO A 115 -2.03 -17.18 12.46
N PRO A 116 -3.16 -17.55 13.07
CA PRO A 116 -4.12 -16.58 13.57
C PRO A 116 -3.40 -15.63 14.52
N ALA A 117 -3.40 -14.34 14.18
CA ALA A 117 -2.83 -13.33 15.06
C ALA A 117 -3.64 -13.31 16.36
N PRO A 118 -3.00 -13.25 17.54
CA PRO A 118 -3.72 -13.07 18.79
C PRO A 118 -4.55 -11.78 18.70
N GLN A 119 -5.88 -11.91 18.72
CA GLN A 119 -6.78 -10.78 18.85
C GLN A 119 -6.86 -10.41 20.32
N ASP A 120 -6.31 -9.24 20.68
CA ASP A 120 -6.56 -8.62 21.98
C ASP A 120 -8.05 -8.23 22.06
N GLU A 121 -8.67 -8.35 23.24
CA GLU A 121 -10.03 -7.85 23.51
C GLU A 121 -10.13 -6.33 23.24
N ASN A 122 -9.01 -5.61 23.36
CA ASN A 122 -8.87 -4.18 23.04
C ASN A 122 -8.31 -3.91 21.64
N SER A 123 -8.25 -4.92 20.76
CA SER A 123 -7.85 -4.74 19.37
C SER A 123 -8.79 -3.75 18.67
N ALA A 124 -8.27 -2.97 17.72
CA ALA A 124 -9.04 -1.97 16.95
C ALA A 124 -10.29 -2.51 16.22
N LEU A 125 -10.55 -3.82 16.31
CA LEU A 125 -11.74 -4.52 15.85
C LEU A 125 -12.92 -4.49 16.85
N THR A 126 -12.75 -4.04 18.09
CA THR A 126 -13.86 -3.77 19.02
C THR A 126 -14.24 -2.28 18.96
N TYR A 127 -14.85 -1.87 17.85
CA TYR A 127 -15.35 -0.50 17.69
C TYR A 127 -16.47 -0.20 18.71
N ARG A 128 -16.10 0.38 19.86
CA ARG A 128 -16.81 1.41 20.66
C ARG A 128 -15.85 1.98 21.71
N ASP A 129 -15.05 2.98 21.37
CA ASP A 129 -14.43 3.81 22.40
C ASP A 129 -14.91 5.28 22.33
N PRO A 130 -15.95 5.66 23.10
CA PRO A 130 -16.34 7.05 23.29
C PRO A 130 -15.38 7.86 24.19
N SER A 131 -14.27 7.29 24.68
CA SER A 131 -13.34 7.94 25.63
C SER A 131 -12.19 8.73 25.01
N GLY A 132 -12.04 8.74 23.68
CA GLY A 132 -11.07 9.59 22.98
C GLY A 132 -9.60 9.17 23.13
N ARG A 133 -9.32 7.89 23.41
CA ARG A 133 -7.95 7.37 23.41
C ARG A 133 -7.42 7.21 21.98
N PRO A 134 -6.10 7.30 21.76
CA PRO A 134 -5.51 7.12 20.43
C PRO A 134 -5.90 5.76 19.84
N LEU A 135 -6.48 5.81 18.64
CA LEU A 135 -7.30 4.77 18.01
C LEU A 135 -6.60 3.45 17.61
N ALA A 136 -5.28 3.32 17.75
CA ALA A 136 -4.60 2.06 17.50
C ALA A 136 -3.27 1.98 18.26
N PRO A 137 -2.93 0.85 18.90
CA PRO A 137 -1.56 0.58 19.29
C PRO A 137 -0.67 0.60 18.04
N VAL A 138 0.48 1.28 18.13
CA VAL A 138 1.46 1.31 17.03
C VAL A 138 2.01 -0.09 16.84
N LEU A 139 1.50 -0.80 15.84
CA LEU A 139 2.05 -2.11 15.46
C LEU A 139 3.41 -1.88 14.79
N PRO A 140 4.45 -2.67 15.14
CA PRO A 140 5.71 -2.60 14.44
C PRO A 140 5.47 -2.94 12.96
N PRO A 141 6.08 -2.17 12.02
CA PRO A 141 5.90 -2.43 10.59
C PRO A 141 6.39 -3.82 10.25
N VAL A 142 5.64 -4.54 9.42
CA VAL A 142 6.09 -5.87 8.96
C VAL A 142 7.38 -5.73 8.14
N PRO A 143 8.32 -6.67 8.27
CA PRO A 143 9.50 -6.71 7.42
C PRO A 143 9.10 -6.72 5.94
N VAL A 144 9.85 -5.98 5.12
CA VAL A 144 9.67 -6.03 3.67
C VAL A 144 10.27 -7.33 3.11
N ASP A 145 11.19 -7.96 3.85
CA ASP A 145 11.85 -9.21 3.46
C ASP A 145 10.84 -10.37 3.47
N GLY A 146 10.37 -10.74 2.27
CA GLY A 146 9.44 -11.84 2.06
C GLY A 146 10.07 -13.23 2.23
N PRO A 147 9.29 -14.32 2.05
CA PRO A 147 9.79 -15.69 2.10
C PRO A 147 10.83 -15.96 1.01
N ASP A 148 11.58 -17.04 1.21
CA ASP A 148 12.79 -17.42 0.46
C ASP A 148 12.69 -17.13 -1.06
N VAL A 149 13.64 -16.32 -1.52
CA VAL A 149 13.66 -15.75 -2.88
C VAL A 149 14.67 -16.47 -3.76
N HIS A 150 14.20 -16.97 -4.92
CA HIS A 150 15.02 -17.48 -6.01
C HIS A 150 15.01 -16.47 -7.16
N PHE A 151 16.14 -16.24 -7.82
CA PHE A 151 16.29 -15.13 -8.77
C PHE A 151 16.85 -15.58 -10.11
N GLU A 152 16.29 -15.06 -11.20
CA GLU A 152 16.87 -15.14 -12.55
C GLU A 152 17.13 -13.72 -13.10
N LEU A 153 18.12 -13.61 -14.00
CA LEU A 153 18.73 -12.34 -14.46
C LEU A 153 17.74 -11.38 -15.17
N ARG A 154 17.12 -10.45 -14.43
CA ARG A 154 16.48 -9.22 -14.97
C ARG A 154 16.63 -7.98 -14.06
N GLN A 155 17.84 -7.70 -13.55
CA GLN A 155 18.05 -6.57 -12.63
C GLN A 155 18.12 -5.19 -13.31
N GLU A 156 18.45 -5.09 -14.60
CA GLU A 156 18.80 -3.79 -15.23
C GLU A 156 17.63 -2.80 -15.26
N ALA A 157 16.40 -3.28 -15.50
CA ALA A 157 15.21 -2.43 -15.53
C ALA A 157 14.82 -1.95 -14.12
N ALA A 158 14.93 -2.83 -13.12
CA ALA A 158 14.57 -2.54 -11.74
C ALA A 158 15.51 -1.52 -11.10
N ALA A 159 16.81 -1.57 -11.43
CA ALA A 159 17.80 -0.62 -10.92
C ALA A 159 17.60 0.82 -11.43
N ARG A 160 16.91 1.01 -12.56
CA ARG A 160 16.62 2.32 -13.15
C ARG A 160 15.29 2.92 -12.69
N ALA A 161 14.49 2.19 -11.91
CA ALA A 161 13.18 2.64 -11.48
C ALA A 161 13.27 3.74 -10.40
N LEU A 162 12.25 4.60 -10.34
CA LEU A 162 12.14 5.62 -9.29
C LEU A 162 12.03 4.95 -7.91
N GLY A 163 12.85 5.40 -6.96
CA GLY A 163 12.91 4.82 -5.62
C GLY A 163 13.65 3.48 -5.54
N ALA A 164 14.43 3.13 -6.57
CA ALA A 164 15.31 1.97 -6.57
C ALA A 164 16.22 1.96 -5.32
N ALA A 165 16.06 0.94 -4.49
CA ALA A 165 16.83 0.77 -3.26
C ALA A 165 17.42 -0.65 -3.19
N PRO A 166 18.60 -0.82 -2.58
CA PRO A 166 19.15 -2.14 -2.34
C PRO A 166 18.31 -2.88 -1.29
N LEU A 167 17.92 -4.09 -1.60
CA LEU A 167 17.30 -5.06 -0.70
C LEU A 167 18.26 -6.23 -0.51
N GLN A 168 18.45 -6.67 0.73
CA GLN A 168 19.25 -7.85 1.02
C GLN A 168 18.32 -9.04 1.25
N ASP A 169 18.56 -10.16 0.59
CA ASP A 169 17.84 -11.39 0.90
C ASP A 169 18.41 -12.10 2.13
N ARG A 170 17.74 -13.16 2.60
CA ARG A 170 18.20 -13.98 3.74
C ARG A 170 19.55 -14.66 3.52
N LEU A 171 19.98 -14.83 2.27
CA LEU A 171 21.28 -15.39 1.91
C LEU A 171 22.36 -14.30 1.77
N GLY A 172 22.03 -13.05 2.09
CA GLY A 172 22.94 -11.92 2.06
C GLY A 172 23.16 -11.31 0.67
N ARG A 173 22.47 -11.79 -0.38
CA ARG A 173 22.57 -11.24 -1.75
C ARG A 173 21.85 -9.89 -1.83
N ARG A 174 22.41 -8.95 -2.59
CA ARG A 174 21.86 -7.60 -2.77
C ARG A 174 21.12 -7.48 -4.11
N TRP A 175 19.95 -6.88 -4.07
CA TRP A 175 19.04 -6.67 -5.20
C TRP A 175 18.64 -5.22 -5.26
N VAL A 176 18.39 -4.67 -6.45
CA VAL A 176 17.87 -3.30 -6.55
C VAL A 176 16.45 -3.36 -7.11
N LEU A 177 15.47 -2.94 -6.31
CA LEU A 177 14.06 -2.89 -6.69
C LEU A 177 13.54 -1.47 -6.53
N GLY A 178 12.80 -0.99 -7.53
CA GLY A 178 11.99 0.22 -7.41
C GLY A 178 10.83 0.03 -6.42
N ASN A 179 10.12 1.13 -6.12
CA ASN A 179 9.05 1.12 -5.13
C ASN A 179 8.00 0.04 -5.38
N GLN A 180 7.55 -0.12 -6.63
CA GLN A 180 6.52 -1.10 -6.96
C GLN A 180 7.00 -2.55 -6.82
N GLY A 181 8.23 -2.87 -7.25
CA GLY A 181 8.79 -4.21 -7.02
C GLY A 181 8.89 -4.56 -5.53
N ARG A 182 9.19 -3.57 -4.68
CA ARG A 182 9.19 -3.74 -3.21
C ARG A 182 7.78 -3.90 -2.64
N VAL A 183 6.78 -3.24 -3.22
CA VAL A 183 5.37 -3.45 -2.88
C VAL A 183 4.93 -4.86 -3.25
N GLU A 184 5.20 -5.32 -4.48
CA GLU A 184 4.83 -6.68 -4.91
C GLU A 184 5.44 -7.75 -3.98
N MET A 185 6.68 -7.54 -3.55
CA MET A 185 7.32 -8.42 -2.58
C MET A 185 6.63 -8.38 -1.20
N LEU A 186 6.32 -7.18 -0.69
CA LEU A 186 5.58 -7.01 0.56
C LEU A 186 4.20 -7.68 0.48
N MET A 187 3.50 -7.53 -0.64
CA MET A 187 2.15 -8.04 -0.84
C MET A 187 2.13 -9.56 -1.09
N ALA A 188 3.16 -10.14 -1.73
CA ALA A 188 3.32 -11.59 -1.83
C ALA A 188 3.41 -12.27 -0.44
N ALA A 189 3.90 -11.55 0.57
CA ALA A 189 3.96 -12.02 1.94
C ALA A 189 2.74 -11.63 2.78
N HIS A 190 2.26 -10.39 2.64
CA HIS A 190 1.34 -9.77 3.59
C HIS A 190 0.04 -9.25 2.97
N CYS A 191 -0.30 -9.64 1.74
CA CYS A 191 -1.61 -9.30 1.17
C CYS A 191 -2.75 -9.74 2.11
N LEU A 192 -3.78 -8.90 2.18
CA LEU A 192 -4.93 -8.96 3.10
C LEU A 192 -4.58 -8.78 4.59
N ALA A 193 -3.38 -8.31 4.92
CA ALA A 193 -3.14 -7.69 6.21
C ALA A 193 -3.91 -6.37 6.34
N LYS A 194 -4.17 -5.95 7.58
CA LYS A 194 -4.82 -4.66 7.85
C LYS A 194 -3.90 -3.52 7.43
N ILE A 195 -4.49 -2.43 6.94
CA ILE A 195 -3.74 -1.26 6.48
C ILE A 195 -2.77 -0.73 7.55
N GLU A 196 -3.18 -0.69 8.82
CA GLU A 196 -2.34 -0.27 9.95
C GLU A 196 -1.03 -1.07 10.10
N THR A 197 -1.03 -2.34 9.68
CA THR A 197 0.15 -3.21 9.73
C THR A 197 1.12 -2.94 8.57
N LEU A 198 0.58 -2.61 7.39
CA LEU A 198 1.37 -2.39 6.17
C LEU A 198 1.84 -0.95 6.01
N TYR A 199 1.08 -0.02 6.58
CA TYR A 199 1.24 1.40 6.39
C TYR A 199 2.65 1.88 6.74
N GLY A 200 3.17 1.44 7.90
CA GLY A 200 4.54 1.76 8.32
C GLY A 200 5.60 1.20 7.37
N SER A 201 5.42 -0.02 6.87
CA SER A 201 6.35 -0.63 5.92
C SER A 201 6.38 0.12 4.59
N VAL A 202 5.23 0.55 4.08
CA VAL A 202 5.16 1.30 2.83
C VAL A 202 5.78 2.69 2.99
N PHE A 203 5.43 3.46 4.02
CA PHE A 203 5.97 4.81 4.17
C PHE A 203 7.43 4.81 4.61
N GLU A 204 7.76 4.08 5.68
CA GLU A 204 9.12 4.16 6.25
C GLU A 204 10.13 3.36 5.46
N ASN A 205 9.76 2.13 5.05
CA ASN A 205 10.72 1.25 4.41
C ASN A 205 10.74 1.45 2.89
N ILE A 206 9.57 1.57 2.23
CA ILE A 206 9.51 1.72 0.77
C ILE A 206 9.73 3.18 0.34
N LEU A 207 8.95 4.12 0.85
CA LEU A 207 9.01 5.53 0.46
C LEU A 207 10.10 6.33 1.18
N GLY A 208 10.72 5.77 2.23
CA GLY A 208 11.76 6.44 3.02
C GLY A 208 11.24 7.63 3.84
N GLU A 209 9.93 7.72 4.08
CA GLU A 209 9.32 8.78 4.87
C GLU A 209 8.94 8.26 6.25
N LYS A 210 9.42 8.94 7.29
CA LYS A 210 9.02 8.62 8.67
C LYS A 210 7.56 8.97 8.89
N VAL A 211 6.79 8.02 9.41
CA VAL A 211 5.42 8.26 9.82
C VAL A 211 5.46 9.18 11.04
N SER A 212 4.86 10.36 10.92
CA SER A 212 4.78 11.28 12.06
C SER A 212 3.74 10.76 13.03
N THR A 213 4.12 10.59 14.30
CA THR A 213 3.18 10.31 15.40
C THR A 213 2.51 11.58 15.93
N ARG A 214 2.87 12.77 15.39
CA ARG A 214 2.25 14.03 15.79
C ARG A 214 0.86 14.13 15.13
N PRO A 215 -0.17 14.57 15.87
CA PRO A 215 -1.46 14.88 15.27
C PRO A 215 -1.25 15.82 14.08
N VAL A 216 -1.90 15.52 12.96
CA VAL A 216 -1.91 16.43 11.82
C VAL A 216 -2.65 17.69 12.27
N GLU A 217 -1.92 18.78 12.43
CA GLU A 217 -2.54 20.09 12.67
C GLU A 217 -3.27 20.52 11.40
N ILE A 218 -4.58 20.26 11.38
CA ILE A 218 -5.46 20.70 10.31
C ILE A 218 -5.78 22.17 10.58
N ALA A 219 -4.91 23.07 10.10
CA ALA A 219 -5.13 24.51 10.23
C ALA A 219 -6.43 24.98 9.54
N THR A 220 -6.89 24.28 8.49
CA THR A 220 -8.14 24.57 7.79
C THR A 220 -8.66 23.28 7.14
N PRO A 221 -9.62 22.56 7.76
CA PRO A 221 -10.08 21.25 7.27
C PRO A 221 -10.75 21.33 5.90
N PHE A 222 -11.40 22.46 5.62
CA PHE A 222 -12.15 22.70 4.40
C PHE A 222 -11.76 24.07 3.83
N PRO A 223 -10.61 24.18 3.13
CA PRO A 223 -10.15 25.47 2.58
C PRO A 223 -11.10 26.07 1.53
N TRP A 224 -12.07 25.28 1.04
CA TRP A 224 -13.13 25.74 0.14
C TRP A 224 -14.38 26.25 0.87
N VAL A 225 -14.53 26.01 2.18
CA VAL A 225 -15.59 26.61 2.98
C VAL A 225 -15.12 28.00 3.36
N ARG A 226 -15.75 29.03 2.78
CA ARG A 226 -15.49 30.40 3.21
C ARG A 226 -15.98 30.55 4.66
N PRO A 227 -15.20 31.15 5.57
CA PRO A 227 -15.58 31.30 6.98
C PRO A 227 -16.97 31.93 7.17
N GLU A 228 -17.36 32.81 6.26
CA GLU A 228 -18.63 33.52 6.25
C GLU A 228 -19.88 32.62 6.04
N GLN A 229 -19.71 31.41 5.51
CA GLN A 229 -20.80 30.47 5.24
C GLN A 229 -21.06 29.47 6.38
N ALA A 230 -20.17 29.39 7.38
CA ALA A 230 -20.29 28.44 8.49
C ALA A 230 -21.14 28.95 9.67
N LEU A 231 -21.67 30.19 9.58
CA LEU A 231 -22.44 30.88 10.64
C LEU A 231 -23.90 31.19 10.24
N ARG A 232 -24.46 30.47 9.25
CA ARG A 232 -25.89 30.49 8.93
C ARG A 232 -26.48 29.11 9.12
#